data_AF-A0A533Y401-F1
#
_entry.id   AF-A0A533Y401-F1
#
_cell.length_a   1.000
_cell.length_b   1.000
_cell.length_c   1.000
_cell.angle_alpha   90.00
_cell.angle_beta   90.00
_cell.angle_gamma   90.00
#
_symmetry.space_group_name_H-M   'P 1'
#
loop_
_entity.id
_entity.type
_entity.pdbx_description
1 polymer ?
#
loop_
_entity_poly.entity_id
_entity_poly.type
_entity_poly.pdbx_seq_one_letter_code
_entity_poly.pdbx_strand_id
1 'polypeptide(L)' 'EVLQLVAEGKTTKEVASILGVSVKTAESHRTRLMEKLDIHDTAGLVRYAIRRGLIQP' A
#
# COMPACT_ATOMS: atom_id res chain seq x y z
N GLU A 1 6.20 -1.52 4.17
CA GLU A 1 5.29 -0.72 5.01
C GLU A 1 4.04 -0.26 4.25
N VAL A 2 4.10 0.70 3.31
CA VAL A 2 2.89 1.18 2.59
C VAL A 2 2.11 0.05 1.90
N LEU A 3 2.81 -0.85 1.20
CA LEU A 3 2.18 -2.02 0.55
C LEU A 3 1.38 -2.87 1.53
N GLN A 4 1.95 -3.15 2.70
CA GLN A 4 1.35 -4.00 3.72
C GLN A 4 0.11 -3.33 4.30
N LEU A 5 0.21 -2.06 4.71
CA LEU A 5 -0.92 -1.32 5.28
C LEU A 5 -2.07 -1.19 4.28
N VAL A 6 -1.78 -0.92 3.01
CA VAL A 6 -2.80 -0.89 1.94
C VAL A 6 -3.41 -2.28 1.75
N ALA A 7 -2.60 -3.33 1.80
CA ALA A 7 -3.08 -4.70 1.65
C ALA A 7 -3.93 -5.18 2.85
N GLU A 8 -3.68 -4.64 4.05
CA GLU A 8 -4.50 -4.80 5.26
C GLU A 8 -5.78 -3.96 5.24
N GLY A 9 -6.06 -3.25 4.14
CA GLY A 9 -7.28 -2.46 3.96
C GLY A 9 -7.23 -1.05 4.56
N LYS A 10 -6.05 -0.57 4.98
CA LYS A 10 -5.90 0.80 5.47
C LYS A 10 -6.10 1.81 4.36
N THR A 11 -6.88 2.85 4.65
CA THR A 11 -7.03 4.01 3.78
C THR A 11 -5.75 4.83 3.74
N THR A 12 -5.55 5.63 2.69
CA THR A 12 -4.35 6.46 2.57
C THR A 12 -4.17 7.44 3.74
N LYS A 13 -5.28 7.87 4.37
CA LYS A 13 -5.25 8.71 5.58
C LYS A 13 -4.71 7.93 6.79
N GLU A 14 -5.15 6.71 6.99
CA GLU A 14 -4.63 5.85 8.07
C GLU A 14 -3.16 5.51 7.83
N VAL A 15 -2.77 5.17 6.60
CA VAL A 15 -1.37 4.93 6.22
C VAL A 15 -0.51 6.16 6.56
N ALA A 16 -0.99 7.35 6.21
CA ALA A 16 -0.28 8.59 6.52
C ALA A 16 -0.13 8.80 8.03
N SER A 17 -1.19 8.55 8.80
CA SER A 17 -1.18 8.65 10.26
C SER A 17 -0.22 7.65 10.90
N ILE A 18 -0.21 6.40 10.43
CA ILE A 18 0.65 5.32 10.95
C ILE A 18 2.12 5.61 10.66
N LEU A 19 2.42 6.14 9.47
CA LEU A 19 3.80 6.44 9.05
C LEU A 19 4.28 7.82 9.50
N GLY A 20 3.44 8.63 10.14
CA GLY A 20 3.79 9.99 10.57
C GLY A 20 4.08 10.94 9.40
N VAL A 21 3.48 10.70 8.23
CA VAL A 21 3.69 11.52 7.02
C VAL A 21 2.40 12.22 6.62
N SER A 22 2.50 13.21 5.72
CA SER A 22 1.31 13.83 5.13
C SER A 22 0.54 12.83 4.25
N VAL A 23 -0.77 13.02 4.10
CA VAL A 23 -1.60 12.21 3.18
C VAL A 23 -1.05 12.24 1.75
N LYS A 24 -0.60 13.42 1.29
CA LYS A 24 0.03 13.60 -0.03
C LYS A 24 1.33 12.78 -0.18
N THR A 25 2.11 12.68 0.90
CA THR A 25 3.32 11.86 0.93
C THR A 25 2.96 10.36 0.85
N ALA A 26 1.96 9.91 1.62
CA ALA A 26 1.47 8.53 1.55
C ALA A 26 0.92 8.17 0.17
N GLU A 27 0.16 9.07 -0.48
CA GLU A 27 -0.28 8.91 -1.87
C GLU A 27 0.91 8.77 -2.82
N SER A 28 1.91 9.64 -2.70
CA SER A 28 3.10 9.59 -3.54
C SER A 28 3.88 8.29 -3.38
N HIS A 29 3.96 7.75 -2.16
CA HIS A 29 4.56 6.44 -1.93
C HIS A 29 3.74 5.31 -2.55
N ARG A 30 2.41 5.37 -2.46
CA ARG A 30 1.51 4.38 -3.07
C ARG A 30 1.64 4.40 -4.60
N THR A 31 1.66 5.57 -5.23
CA THR A 31 1.85 5.70 -6.69
C THR A 31 3.18 5.12 -7.15
N ARG A 32 4.30 5.50 -6.49
CA ARG A 32 5.62 4.94 -6.83
C ARG A 32 5.70 3.43 -6.64
N LEU A 33 5.04 2.90 -5.61
CA LEU A 33 4.95 1.47 -5.37
C LEU A 33 4.17 0.77 -6.50
N MET A 34 3.04 1.34 -6.90
CA MET A 34 2.20 0.85 -8.00
C MET A 34 2.96 0.82 -9.32
N GLU A 35 3.64 1.92 -9.68
CA GLU A 35 4.50 2.00 -10.86
C GLU A 35 5.64 0.98 -10.81
N LYS A 36 6.35 0.87 -9.68
CA LYS A 36 7.48 -0.06 -9.53
C LYS A 36 7.07 -1.53 -9.64
N LEU A 37 5.83 -1.86 -9.27
CA LEU A 37 5.30 -3.22 -9.31
C LEU A 37 4.47 -3.50 -10.57
N ASP A 38 4.24 -2.49 -11.43
CA ASP A 38 3.32 -2.55 -12.56
C ASP A 38 1.89 -2.97 -12.15
N ILE A 39 1.46 -2.49 -10.97
CA ILE A 39 0.15 -2.79 -10.38
C ILE A 39 -0.67 -1.52 -10.30
N HIS A 40 -1.85 -1.54 -10.93
CA HIS A 40 -2.67 -0.35 -11.10
C HIS A 40 -3.94 -0.33 -10.22
N ASP A 41 -4.17 -1.38 -9.43
CA ASP A 41 -5.33 -1.53 -8.56
C ASP A 41 -4.97 -2.00 -7.14
N THR A 42 -5.81 -1.65 -6.16
CA THR A 42 -5.64 -2.11 -4.78
C THR A 42 -5.73 -3.63 -4.68
N ALA A 43 -6.61 -4.26 -5.47
CA ALA A 43 -6.75 -5.71 -5.46
C ALA A 43 -5.48 -6.42 -5.96
N GLY A 44 -4.78 -5.86 -6.95
CA GLY A 44 -3.47 -6.34 -7.38
C GLY A 44 -2.42 -6.20 -6.29
N LEU A 45 -2.40 -5.09 -5.56
CA LEU A 45 -1.48 -4.89 -4.43
C LEU A 45 -1.73 -5.91 -3.32
N VAL A 46 -3.00 -6.18 -2.99
CA VAL A 46 -3.40 -7.21 -2.02
C VAL A 46 -2.95 -8.59 -2.47
N ARG A 47 -3.26 -9.00 -3.71
CA ARG A 47 -2.82 -10.30 -4.27
C ARG A 47 -1.31 -10.45 -4.26
N TYR A 48 -0.59 -9.38 -4.59
CA TYR A 48 0.86 -9.34 -4.56
C TYR A 48 1.39 -9.51 -3.13
N ALA A 49 0.80 -8.81 -2.16
CA ALA A 49 1.19 -8.90 -0.75
C ALA A 49 0.97 -10.30 -0.17
N ILE A 50 -0.15 -10.96 -0.48
CA ILE A 50 -0.41 -12.36 -0.11
C ILE A 50 0.62 -13.29 -0.74
N ARG A 51 0.87 -13.17 -2.05
CA ARG A 51 1.85 -14.00 -2.78
C ARG A 51 3.26 -13.87 -2.22
N ARG A 52 3.61 -12.69 -1.70
CA ARG A 52 4.91 -12.40 -1.08
C ARG A 52 4.97 -12.75 0.41
N GLY A 53 3.88 -13.25 1.01
CA GLY A 53 3.82 -13.58 2.44
C GLY A 53 3.85 -12.35 3.35
N LEU A 54 3.52 -11.16 2.82
CA LEU A 54 3.49 -9.91 3.59
C LEU A 54 2.23 -9.77 4.43
N ILE A 55 1.13 -10.40 3.99
CA ILE A 55 -0.13 -10.49 4.72
C ILE A 55 -0.69 -11.90 4.58
N GLN A 56 -1.43 -12.36 5.58
CA GLN A 56 -2.16 -13.64 5.56
C GLN A 56 -3.63 -13.37 5.23
N PRO A 57 -4.28 -14.25 4.45
CA PRO A 57 -5.71 -14.13 4.11
C PRO A 57 -6.64 -14.31 5.31
#